data_AF-A0A6J8BPZ9-F1
#
_entry.id   AF-A0A6J8BPZ9-F1
#
_cell.length_a   1.000
_cell.length_b   1.000
_cell.length_c   1.000
_cell.angle_alpha   90.00
_cell.angle_beta   90.00
_cell.angle_gamma   90.00
#
_symmetry.space_group_name_H-M   'P 1'
#
loop_
_entity.id
_entity.type
_entity.pdbx_description
1 polymer ?
#
loop_
_entity_poly.entity_id
_entity_poly.type
_entity_poly.pdbx_seq_one_letter_code
_entity_poly.pdbx_strand_id
1 'polypeptide(L)'
;METFKTCCLGELQANDTLQRNGSHGAPSIADSVRSILCPGLPECNNNGTCICNNTFIASDCSIDKRKPPEMFGVRGDGLCDTSEIDCDTAFVLGDHVGSSRDLSCRVHKYHISKSGDKSLTSTWIANASLETFVEVHCPLQDQLHLRSKRNAESEMFMEIYKLSISYDMENFGDELDLIIYDSKCQIADPDSNPPIFALKKSTCYIDGKCYLNDEQSLVDVCNVCNPLSPYAWSIPLEIEGCVKMENKILVGLLDQLLVVLS
;
A
#
# COMPACT_ATOMS: atom_id res chain seq x y z
N MET A 1 22.23 20.12 -20.19
CA MET A 1 20.84 20.45 -20.60
C MET A 1 20.50 21.89 -20.23
N GLU A 2 20.76 22.32 -18.99
CA GLU A 2 20.64 23.71 -18.52
C GLU A 2 21.33 24.75 -19.42
N THR A 3 22.58 24.51 -19.85
CA THR A 3 23.32 25.42 -20.75
C THR A 3 22.62 25.66 -22.08
N PHE A 4 21.97 24.64 -22.66
CA PHE A 4 21.25 24.78 -23.92
C PHE A 4 19.95 25.60 -23.74
N LYS A 5 19.25 25.38 -22.61
CA LYS A 5 18.06 26.17 -22.23
C LYS A 5 18.43 27.64 -22.04
N THR A 6 19.49 27.95 -21.31
CA THR A 6 19.96 29.33 -21.08
C THR A 6 20.39 30.01 -22.38
N CYS A 7 21.12 29.32 -23.26
CA CYS A 7 21.50 29.88 -24.57
C CYS A 7 20.28 30.15 -25.45
N CYS A 8 19.33 29.21 -25.53
CA CYS A 8 18.09 29.38 -26.30
C CYS A 8 17.29 30.61 -25.82
N LEU A 9 17.12 30.76 -24.51
CA LEU A 9 16.41 31.90 -23.93
C LEU A 9 17.14 33.23 -24.14
N GLY A 10 18.48 33.22 -24.06
CA GLY A 10 19.30 34.39 -24.37
C GLY A 10 19.12 34.85 -25.82
N GLU A 11 19.10 33.91 -26.77
CA GLU A 11 18.86 34.21 -28.19
C GLU A 11 17.43 34.71 -28.44
N LEU A 12 16.43 34.11 -27.79
CA LEU A 12 15.05 34.57 -27.87
C LEU A 12 14.90 36.01 -27.41
N GLN A 13 15.62 36.41 -26.36
CA GLN A 13 15.57 37.79 -25.84
C GLN A 13 16.39 38.77 -26.68
N ALA A 14 17.55 38.36 -27.19
CA ALA A 14 18.45 39.25 -27.92
C ALA A 14 18.01 39.50 -29.36
N ASN A 15 17.24 38.59 -29.96
CA ASN A 15 16.88 38.66 -31.37
C ASN A 15 15.45 39.17 -31.58
N ASP A 16 15.32 40.48 -31.85
CA ASP A 16 14.05 41.14 -32.15
C ASP A 16 13.27 40.52 -33.31
N THR A 17 13.95 39.84 -34.25
CA THR A 17 13.26 39.19 -35.37
C THR A 17 12.42 38.00 -34.93
N LEU A 18 12.81 37.31 -33.85
CA LEU A 18 12.09 36.18 -33.28
C LEU A 18 10.87 36.61 -32.47
N GLN A 19 10.84 37.87 -32.03
CA GLN A 19 9.72 38.49 -31.30
C GLN A 19 8.66 39.07 -32.24
N ARG A 20 8.94 39.18 -33.55
CA ARG A 20 7.96 39.72 -34.51
C ARG A 20 6.89 38.67 -34.82
N ASN A 21 5.63 39.10 -34.79
CA ASN A 21 4.51 38.28 -35.24
C ASN A 21 4.71 37.88 -36.71
N GLY A 22 4.32 36.66 -37.02
CA GLY A 22 4.33 36.14 -38.38
C GLY A 22 3.25 36.80 -39.25
N SER A 23 3.32 36.53 -40.55
CA SER A 23 2.30 36.99 -41.49
C SER A 23 0.92 36.42 -41.11
N HIS A 24 -0.16 37.14 -41.42
CA HIS A 24 -1.54 36.76 -41.13
C HIS A 24 -1.88 36.54 -39.65
N GLY A 25 -1.16 37.20 -38.73
CA GLY A 25 -1.46 37.12 -37.29
C GLY A 25 -0.94 35.85 -36.62
N ALA A 26 -0.04 35.12 -37.27
CA ALA A 26 0.66 34.01 -36.64
C ALA A 26 1.49 34.51 -35.43
N PRO A 27 1.55 33.75 -34.32
CA PRO A 27 2.39 34.09 -33.18
C PRO A 27 3.86 34.19 -33.60
N SER A 28 4.63 34.97 -32.86
CA SER A 28 6.07 35.05 -33.09
C SER A 28 6.74 33.68 -32.83
N ILE A 29 7.96 33.50 -33.34
CA ILE A 29 8.75 32.29 -33.04
C ILE A 29 8.98 32.22 -31.53
N ALA A 30 9.24 33.36 -30.88
CA ALA A 30 9.41 33.43 -29.43
C ALA A 30 8.16 32.99 -28.68
N ASP A 31 6.96 33.39 -29.12
CA ASP A 31 5.70 32.98 -28.47
C ASP A 31 5.40 31.50 -28.70
N SER A 32 5.73 30.98 -29.88
CA SER A 32 5.63 29.55 -30.18
C SER A 32 6.54 28.73 -29.27
N VAL A 33 7.80 29.16 -29.08
CA VAL A 33 8.73 28.49 -28.17
C VAL A 33 8.28 28.61 -26.70
N ARG A 34 7.79 29.78 -26.26
CA ARG A 34 7.25 29.96 -24.91
C ARG A 34 6.05 29.04 -24.64
N SER A 35 5.15 28.87 -25.61
CA SER A 35 4.00 27.96 -25.47
C SER A 35 4.39 26.48 -25.34
N ILE A 36 5.53 26.08 -25.93
CA ILE A 36 6.08 24.73 -25.78
C ILE A 36 6.78 24.57 -24.43
N LEU A 37 7.45 25.62 -23.95
CA LEU A 37 8.16 25.61 -22.67
C LEU A 37 7.22 25.63 -21.46
N CYS A 38 6.05 26.27 -21.57
CA CYS A 38 5.05 26.36 -20.52
C CYS A 38 3.65 26.00 -21.06
N PRO A 39 3.37 24.72 -21.33
CA PRO A 39 2.13 24.30 -22.01
C PRO A 39 0.84 24.58 -21.23
N GLY A 40 0.88 24.59 -19.89
CA GLY A 40 -0.30 24.87 -19.08
C GLY A 40 -0.67 26.35 -18.96
N LEU A 41 0.30 27.26 -19.12
CA LEU A 41 0.12 28.73 -19.11
C LEU A 41 1.33 29.44 -19.74
N PRO A 42 1.14 30.53 -20.50
CA PRO A 42 2.21 31.18 -21.25
C PRO A 42 3.13 32.11 -20.45
N GLU A 43 2.92 32.30 -19.14
CA GLU A 43 3.74 33.22 -18.35
C GLU A 43 5.09 32.59 -17.99
N CYS A 44 6.06 32.81 -18.89
CA CYS A 44 7.46 32.52 -18.67
C CYS A 44 8.16 33.81 -18.23
N ASN A 45 8.83 33.79 -17.08
CA ASN A 45 9.59 34.95 -16.63
C ASN A 45 10.84 35.19 -17.50
N ASN A 46 11.50 36.32 -17.31
CA ASN A 46 12.70 36.68 -18.06
C ASN A 46 13.90 35.73 -17.83
N ASN A 47 13.80 34.80 -16.86
CA ASN A 47 14.84 33.81 -16.58
C ASN A 47 14.50 32.42 -17.15
N GLY A 48 13.38 32.26 -17.86
CA GLY A 48 12.97 30.95 -18.41
C GLY A 48 12.31 30.01 -17.42
N THR A 49 11.79 30.53 -16.32
CA THR A 49 10.98 29.80 -15.35
C THR A 49 9.51 30.05 -15.64
N CYS A 50 8.72 28.98 -15.73
CA CYS A 50 7.28 29.10 -15.86
C CYS A 50 6.67 29.53 -14.53
N ILE A 51 5.73 30.47 -14.57
CA ILE A 51 4.93 30.89 -13.42
C ILE A 51 3.59 30.19 -13.54
N CYS A 52 3.45 29.07 -12.81
CA CYS A 52 2.20 28.32 -12.81
C CYS A 52 1.14 29.04 -11.98
N ASN A 53 -0.11 29.04 -12.46
CA ASN A 53 -1.23 29.41 -11.61
C ASN A 53 -1.45 28.33 -10.54
N ASN A 54 -2.42 28.56 -9.67
CA ASN A 54 -2.72 27.63 -8.58
C ASN A 54 -3.28 26.27 -9.02
N THR A 55 -3.60 26.05 -10.31
CA THR A 55 -4.16 24.79 -10.84
C THR A 55 -3.17 23.95 -11.64
N PHE A 56 -2.00 24.48 -11.99
CA PHE A 56 -0.97 23.73 -12.72
C PHE A 56 0.29 23.53 -11.86
N ILE A 57 0.90 22.36 -11.97
CA ILE A 57 2.14 21.97 -11.27
C ILE A 57 3.20 21.48 -12.27
N ALA A 58 4.35 21.02 -11.76
CA ALA A 58 5.61 20.77 -12.48
C ALA A 58 6.34 22.04 -12.92
N SER A 59 7.62 21.89 -13.29
CA SER A 59 8.50 23.03 -13.64
C SER A 59 8.09 23.78 -14.90
N ASP A 60 7.30 23.14 -15.76
CA ASP A 60 6.78 23.65 -17.02
C ASP A 60 5.26 23.90 -16.99
N CYS A 61 4.62 23.76 -15.83
CA CYS A 61 3.17 23.88 -15.67
C CYS A 61 2.38 22.88 -16.54
N SER A 62 2.97 21.73 -16.92
CA SER A 62 2.31 20.76 -17.80
C SER A 62 1.20 19.94 -17.13
N ILE A 63 1.17 19.90 -15.80
CA ILE A 63 0.27 19.00 -15.05
C ILE A 63 -0.89 19.80 -14.45
N ASP A 64 -2.12 19.52 -14.89
CA ASP A 64 -3.34 20.07 -14.28
C ASP A 64 -3.69 19.31 -13.01
N LYS A 65 -3.49 19.93 -11.84
CA LYS A 65 -3.65 19.29 -10.54
C LYS A 65 -5.11 18.95 -10.18
N ARG A 66 -6.08 19.42 -10.97
CA ARG A 66 -7.51 19.06 -10.81
C ARG A 66 -7.83 17.68 -11.38
N LYS A 67 -6.89 17.11 -12.15
CA LYS A 67 -6.98 15.74 -12.65
C LYS A 67 -6.04 14.87 -11.82
N PRO A 68 -6.47 13.67 -11.40
CA PRO A 68 -5.58 12.77 -10.68
C PRO A 68 -4.38 12.36 -11.56
N PRO A 69 -3.24 12.00 -10.95
CA PRO A 69 -2.14 11.40 -11.70
C PRO A 69 -2.54 10.04 -12.30
N GLU A 70 -1.93 9.71 -13.43
CA GLU A 70 -2.04 8.38 -14.03
C GLU A 70 -1.09 7.42 -13.29
N MET A 71 -1.67 6.43 -12.61
CA MET A 71 -0.95 5.40 -11.87
C MET A 71 -1.20 4.05 -12.55
N PHE A 72 -0.17 3.23 -12.67
CA PHE A 72 -0.25 1.97 -13.42
C PHE A 72 0.02 0.73 -12.57
N GLY A 73 0.50 0.87 -11.33
CA GLY A 73 0.75 -0.29 -10.48
C GLY A 73 1.27 0.06 -9.10
N VAL A 74 1.55 -0.98 -8.32
CA VAL A 74 2.23 -0.89 -7.04
C VAL A 74 3.46 -1.77 -7.11
N ARG A 75 4.59 -1.32 -6.54
CA ARG A 75 5.83 -2.09 -6.49
C ARG A 75 5.57 -3.50 -5.93
N GLY A 76 6.29 -4.49 -6.46
CA GLY A 76 6.07 -5.90 -6.11
C GLY A 76 4.84 -6.50 -6.79
N ASP A 77 4.41 -5.92 -7.92
CA ASP A 77 3.23 -6.34 -8.69
C ASP A 77 1.94 -6.38 -7.84
N GLY A 78 1.81 -5.43 -6.91
CA GLY A 78 0.68 -5.36 -5.99
C GLY A 78 0.74 -6.38 -4.84
N LEU A 79 1.90 -6.98 -4.57
CA LEU A 79 2.10 -7.92 -3.48
C LEU A 79 3.18 -7.40 -2.51
N CYS A 80 2.96 -7.61 -1.22
CA CYS A 80 3.97 -7.38 -0.18
C CYS A 80 4.04 -8.56 0.79
N ASP A 81 5.22 -9.18 0.85
CA ASP A 81 5.50 -10.34 1.71
C ASP A 81 6.08 -9.89 3.05
N THR A 82 5.27 -10.00 4.09
CA THR A 82 5.64 -9.64 5.48
C THR A 82 6.71 -10.54 6.08
N SER A 83 7.02 -11.68 5.44
CA SER A 83 8.14 -12.54 5.83
C SER A 83 9.50 -12.00 5.35
N GLU A 84 9.50 -11.10 4.36
CA GLU A 84 10.69 -10.49 3.77
C GLU A 84 10.88 -9.02 4.16
N ILE A 85 9.79 -8.25 4.25
CA ILE A 85 9.82 -6.80 4.50
C ILE A 85 8.62 -6.33 5.31
N ASP A 86 8.78 -5.25 6.08
CA ASP A 86 7.67 -4.57 6.73
C ASP A 86 6.79 -3.84 5.71
N CYS A 87 5.52 -4.25 5.60
CA CYS A 87 4.55 -3.70 4.65
C CYS A 87 3.82 -2.46 5.22
N ASP A 88 4.56 -1.48 5.73
CA ASP A 88 4.00 -0.26 6.34
C ASP A 88 3.76 0.89 5.33
N THR A 89 4.33 0.76 4.14
CA THR A 89 4.35 1.78 3.10
C THR A 89 4.14 1.13 1.74
N ALA A 90 3.21 1.68 0.95
CA ALA A 90 3.02 1.30 -0.45
C ALA A 90 3.77 2.26 -1.38
N PHE A 91 4.40 1.69 -2.40
CA PHE A 91 5.09 2.43 -3.46
C PHE A 91 4.26 2.33 -4.74
N VAL A 92 3.48 3.38 -5.02
CA VAL A 92 2.56 3.42 -6.15
C VAL A 92 3.29 4.01 -7.35
N LEU A 93 3.26 3.28 -8.46
CA LEU A 93 4.01 3.54 -9.68
C LEU A 93 3.14 4.32 -10.67
N GLY A 94 3.68 5.42 -11.14
CA GLY A 94 3.05 6.29 -12.13
C GLY A 94 4.10 6.81 -13.11
N ASP A 95 3.66 7.64 -14.05
CA ASP A 95 4.55 8.28 -15.01
C ASP A 95 4.42 9.80 -14.94
N HIS A 96 5.55 10.50 -15.02
CA HIS A 96 5.62 11.96 -14.96
C HIS A 96 4.82 12.59 -13.79
N VAL A 97 4.86 11.98 -12.60
CA VAL A 97 4.10 12.43 -11.44
C VAL A 97 4.66 13.76 -10.91
N GLY A 98 3.79 14.74 -10.79
CA GLY A 98 4.11 16.08 -10.30
C GLY A 98 4.21 16.14 -8.78
N SER A 99 5.11 16.99 -8.26
CA SER A 99 5.10 17.31 -6.84
C SER A 99 3.98 18.31 -6.53
N SER A 100 3.13 17.98 -5.54
CA SER A 100 2.09 18.85 -4.98
C SER A 100 2.16 18.80 -3.46
N ARG A 101 1.81 19.90 -2.78
CA ARG A 101 1.69 19.90 -1.30
C ARG A 101 0.50 19.09 -0.82
N ASP A 102 -0.52 18.99 -1.66
CA ASP A 102 -1.78 18.28 -1.38
C ASP A 102 -1.78 16.89 -2.03
N LEU A 103 -0.59 16.41 -2.48
CA LEU A 103 -0.42 15.05 -2.99
C LEU A 103 -0.80 14.06 -1.87
N SER A 104 -1.78 13.22 -2.14
CA SER A 104 -2.39 12.37 -1.13
C SER A 104 -2.76 11.01 -1.68
N CYS A 105 -2.76 10.01 -0.79
CA CYS A 105 -3.23 8.66 -1.07
C CYS A 105 -4.50 8.42 -0.26
N ARG A 106 -5.59 8.10 -0.95
CA ARG A 106 -6.76 7.52 -0.31
C ARG A 106 -6.59 6.02 -0.26
N VAL A 107 -6.79 5.48 0.94
CA VAL A 107 -6.57 4.08 1.25
C VAL A 107 -7.85 3.46 1.78
N HIS A 108 -8.29 2.38 1.16
CA HIS A 108 -9.37 1.52 1.66
C HIS A 108 -8.77 0.18 2.09
N LYS A 109 -8.87 -0.15 3.38
CA LYS A 109 -8.37 -1.41 3.93
C LYS A 109 -9.50 -2.43 4.01
N TYR A 110 -9.28 -3.58 3.40
CA TYR A 110 -10.18 -4.73 3.46
C TYR A 110 -9.51 -5.88 4.19
N HIS A 111 -10.31 -6.63 4.97
CA HIS A 111 -9.91 -7.92 5.49
C HIS A 111 -10.63 -9.02 4.71
N ILE A 112 -9.90 -10.11 4.45
CA ILE A 112 -10.46 -11.36 3.96
C ILE A 112 -10.45 -12.34 5.14
N SER A 113 -11.60 -12.89 5.47
CA SER A 113 -11.71 -13.90 6.52
C SER A 113 -11.12 -15.25 6.06
N LYS A 114 -10.95 -16.19 6.99
CA LYS A 114 -10.61 -17.59 6.69
C LYS A 114 -11.63 -18.28 5.78
N SER A 115 -12.89 -17.83 5.79
CA SER A 115 -13.96 -18.31 4.89
C SER A 115 -13.94 -17.64 3.51
N GLY A 116 -13.10 -16.62 3.31
CA GLY A 116 -13.02 -15.85 2.06
C GLY A 116 -13.93 -14.62 2.02
N ASP A 117 -14.63 -14.30 3.11
CA ASP A 117 -15.52 -13.13 3.17
C ASP A 117 -14.70 -11.83 3.19
N LYS A 118 -14.96 -10.95 2.23
CA LYS A 118 -14.31 -9.64 2.11
C LYS A 118 -15.11 -8.57 2.86
N SER A 119 -14.46 -7.84 3.76
CA SER A 119 -15.07 -6.75 4.52
C SER A 119 -14.18 -5.51 4.53
N LEU A 120 -14.77 -4.34 4.26
CA LEU A 120 -14.08 -3.05 4.42
C LEU A 120 -13.93 -2.77 5.92
N THR A 121 -12.69 -2.57 6.37
CA THR A 121 -12.38 -2.33 7.78
C THR A 121 -12.16 -0.86 8.07
N SER A 122 -11.41 -0.16 7.21
CA SER A 122 -11.14 1.26 7.41
C SER A 122 -10.88 2.00 6.10
N THR A 123 -10.97 3.33 6.20
CA THR A 123 -10.70 4.25 5.08
C THR A 123 -10.06 5.50 5.63
N TRP A 124 -8.96 5.93 5.02
CA TRP A 124 -8.28 7.17 5.40
C TRP A 124 -7.60 7.81 4.19
N ILE A 125 -7.21 9.06 4.36
CA ILE A 125 -6.37 9.79 3.42
C ILE A 125 -5.04 10.05 4.13
N ALA A 126 -3.96 9.61 3.52
CA ALA A 126 -2.59 9.85 3.97
C ALA A 126 -1.93 10.90 3.06
N ASN A 127 -1.06 11.71 3.66
CA ASN A 127 -0.17 12.56 2.86
C ASN A 127 0.82 11.68 2.13
N ALA A 128 0.99 11.93 0.83
CA ALA A 128 1.89 11.18 -0.01
C ALA A 128 3.18 11.96 -0.23
N SER A 129 4.30 11.25 -0.37
CA SER A 129 5.57 11.86 -0.78
C SER A 129 6.04 11.31 -2.11
N LEU A 130 6.68 12.17 -2.88
CA LEU A 130 7.28 11.81 -4.15
C LEU A 130 8.78 11.59 -3.93
N GLU A 131 9.28 10.36 -4.11
CA GLU A 131 10.73 10.14 -4.14
C GLU A 131 11.32 10.43 -5.51
N THR A 132 10.59 10.03 -6.55
CA THR A 132 10.96 10.25 -7.94
C THR A 132 9.72 10.59 -8.74
N PHE A 133 9.88 11.13 -9.94
CA PHE A 133 8.76 11.45 -10.83
C PHE A 133 7.99 10.21 -11.35
N VAL A 134 8.31 8.99 -10.88
CA VAL A 134 7.62 7.74 -11.23
C VAL A 134 7.07 6.99 -10.03
N GLU A 135 7.31 7.47 -8.80
CA GLU A 135 6.96 6.71 -7.61
C GLU A 135 6.44 7.60 -6.47
N VAL A 136 5.24 7.24 -6.00
CA VAL A 136 4.53 7.89 -4.90
C VAL A 136 4.52 6.96 -3.68
N HIS A 137 4.95 7.49 -2.55
CA HIS A 137 5.01 6.78 -1.28
C HIS A 137 3.74 7.05 -0.48
N CYS A 138 3.02 5.99 -0.14
CA CYS A 138 1.75 6.03 0.59
C CYS A 138 1.90 5.27 1.91
N PRO A 139 1.90 5.96 3.07
CA PRO A 139 1.87 5.30 4.37
C PRO A 139 0.56 4.51 4.57
N LEU A 140 0.69 3.24 4.98
CA LEU A 140 -0.44 2.32 5.21
C LEU A 140 -0.92 2.29 6.66
N GLN A 141 -0.23 3.00 7.56
CA GLN A 141 -0.57 2.98 8.97
C GLN A 141 -1.86 3.74 9.24
N ASP A 142 -2.91 2.98 9.51
CA ASP A 142 -4.19 3.50 9.95
C ASP A 142 -4.05 4.15 11.34
N GLN A 143 -4.19 5.47 11.38
CA GLN A 143 -4.11 6.28 12.59
C GLN A 143 -5.20 5.91 13.63
N LEU A 144 -6.24 5.16 13.25
CA LEU A 144 -7.33 4.73 14.12
C LEU A 144 -7.00 3.42 14.88
N HIS A 145 -6.06 2.61 14.39
CA HIS A 145 -5.73 1.30 14.97
C HIS A 145 -4.88 1.35 16.25
N LEU A 146 -4.38 2.53 16.66
CA LEU A 146 -3.76 2.71 17.99
C LEU A 146 -4.76 2.55 19.16
N ARG A 147 -6.07 2.42 18.88
CA ARG A 147 -7.14 2.41 19.91
C ARG A 147 -7.96 1.11 20.02
N SER A 148 -7.84 0.17 19.09
CA SER A 148 -8.70 -1.04 19.08
C SER A 148 -7.89 -2.33 19.00
N LYS A 149 -7.09 -2.61 20.04
CA LYS A 149 -6.67 -3.97 20.36
C LYS A 149 -7.70 -4.56 21.31
N ARG A 150 -8.62 -5.37 20.79
CA ARG A 150 -9.31 -6.48 21.49
C ARG A 150 -10.44 -6.98 20.58
N ASN A 151 -10.27 -8.19 20.05
CA ASN A 151 -11.34 -9.11 19.61
C ASN A 151 -11.65 -9.26 18.11
N ALA A 152 -11.00 -8.55 17.18
CA ALA A 152 -11.24 -8.72 15.72
C ALA A 152 -10.13 -9.49 14.96
N GLU A 153 -9.01 -9.82 15.62
CA GLU A 153 -7.82 -10.45 15.00
C GLU A 153 -8.01 -11.94 14.68
N SER A 154 -8.94 -12.63 15.34
CA SER A 154 -9.08 -14.10 15.26
C SER A 154 -9.52 -14.62 13.88
N GLU A 155 -10.27 -13.83 13.10
CA GLU A 155 -10.86 -14.27 11.83
C GLU A 155 -10.17 -13.70 10.59
N MET A 156 -9.27 -12.73 10.76
CA MET A 156 -8.55 -12.08 9.66
C MET A 156 -7.51 -13.04 9.10
N PHE A 157 -7.63 -13.42 7.83
CA PHE A 157 -6.63 -14.22 7.13
C PHE A 157 -5.71 -13.37 6.25
N MET A 158 -6.22 -12.31 5.64
CA MET A 158 -5.45 -11.47 4.72
C MET A 158 -5.95 -10.02 4.73
N GLU A 159 -5.05 -9.09 4.38
CA GLU A 159 -5.35 -7.68 4.19
C GLU A 159 -5.16 -7.25 2.74
N ILE A 160 -6.11 -6.47 2.21
CA ILE A 160 -6.02 -5.85 0.89
C ILE A 160 -6.17 -4.34 1.07
N TYR A 161 -5.20 -3.60 0.56
CA TYR A 161 -5.21 -2.14 0.52
C TYR A 161 -5.53 -1.69 -0.89
N LYS A 162 -6.61 -0.92 -1.05
CA LYS A 162 -6.90 -0.23 -2.30
C LYS A 162 -6.42 1.21 -2.23
N LEU A 163 -5.58 1.60 -3.17
CA LEU A 163 -4.85 2.86 -3.18
C LEU A 163 -5.28 3.70 -4.36
N SER A 164 -5.65 4.96 -4.13
CA SER A 164 -5.88 5.94 -5.21
C SER A 164 -5.17 7.24 -4.87
N ILE A 165 -4.61 7.90 -5.88
CA ILE A 165 -3.77 9.09 -5.71
C ILE A 165 -4.50 10.34 -6.19
N SER A 166 -4.30 11.45 -5.49
CA SER A 166 -4.86 12.76 -5.84
C SER A 166 -3.80 13.86 -5.66
N TYR A 167 -3.87 14.91 -6.47
CA TYR A 167 -3.08 16.13 -6.29
C TYR A 167 -3.79 17.21 -5.47
N ASP A 168 -5.10 17.05 -5.19
CA ASP A 168 -5.97 18.08 -4.60
C ASP A 168 -6.87 17.57 -3.46
N MET A 169 -6.68 16.31 -3.04
CA MET A 169 -7.45 15.62 -1.99
C MET A 169 -8.94 15.41 -2.31
N GLU A 170 -9.41 15.74 -3.51
CA GLU A 170 -10.81 15.63 -3.91
C GLU A 170 -10.96 14.67 -5.11
N ASN A 171 -10.14 14.87 -6.14
CA ASN A 171 -10.15 14.12 -7.37
C ASN A 171 -9.10 13.01 -7.30
N PHE A 172 -9.55 11.82 -6.91
CA PHE A 172 -8.71 10.62 -6.84
C PHE A 172 -8.82 9.80 -8.12
N GLY A 173 -7.69 9.23 -8.56
CA GLY A 173 -7.62 8.37 -9.73
C GLY A 173 -8.18 6.97 -9.48
N ASP A 174 -7.84 6.07 -10.40
CA ASP A 174 -8.19 4.65 -10.30
C ASP A 174 -7.58 4.00 -9.05
N GLU A 175 -8.27 2.97 -8.55
CA GLU A 175 -7.80 2.18 -7.42
C GLU A 175 -6.85 1.08 -7.87
N LEU A 176 -5.72 0.98 -7.18
CA LEU A 176 -4.74 -0.08 -7.33
C LEU A 176 -4.73 -0.95 -6.07
N ASP A 177 -4.69 -2.25 -6.26
CA ASP A 177 -4.71 -3.22 -5.17
C ASP A 177 -3.26 -3.52 -4.71
N LEU A 178 -3.07 -3.53 -3.39
CA LEU A 178 -1.89 -4.06 -2.71
C LEU A 178 -2.35 -5.13 -1.73
N ILE A 179 -1.83 -6.34 -1.87
CA ILE A 179 -2.16 -7.50 -1.05
C ILE A 179 -1.01 -7.76 -0.09
N ILE A 180 -1.33 -7.82 1.20
CA ILE A 180 -0.38 -8.14 2.26
C ILE A 180 -0.52 -9.63 2.56
N TYR A 181 0.60 -10.34 2.49
CA TYR A 181 0.63 -11.77 2.78
C TYR A 181 1.95 -12.15 3.48
N ASP A 182 2.01 -13.36 4.01
CA ASP A 182 3.23 -13.97 4.55
C ASP A 182 3.47 -15.28 3.79
N SER A 183 4.53 -15.30 2.98
CA SER A 183 4.82 -16.46 2.13
C SER A 183 5.22 -17.70 2.92
N LYS A 184 5.47 -17.65 4.23
CA LYS A 184 5.71 -18.85 5.04
C LYS A 184 4.50 -19.79 5.02
N CYS A 185 3.29 -19.24 5.16
CA CYS A 185 2.06 -20.03 5.23
C CYS A 185 1.00 -19.66 4.20
N GLN A 186 1.17 -18.61 3.40
CA GLN A 186 0.18 -18.21 2.40
C GLN A 186 0.71 -18.44 0.98
N ILE A 187 -0.13 -18.98 0.10
CA ILE A 187 0.18 -19.23 -1.30
C ILE A 187 -0.95 -18.75 -2.19
N ALA A 188 -0.61 -18.07 -3.29
CA ALA A 188 -1.60 -17.62 -4.27
C ALA A 188 -2.29 -18.82 -4.94
N ASP A 189 -3.60 -18.74 -5.09
CA ASP A 189 -4.39 -19.64 -5.92
C ASP A 189 -4.08 -19.30 -7.40
N PRO A 190 -3.49 -20.25 -8.16
CA PRO A 190 -3.05 -20.00 -9.53
C PRO A 190 -4.19 -19.64 -10.50
N ASP A 191 -5.44 -19.96 -10.15
CA ASP A 191 -6.60 -19.72 -11.00
C ASP A 191 -7.33 -18.40 -10.67
N SER A 192 -6.85 -17.67 -9.65
CA SER A 192 -7.47 -16.43 -9.19
C SER A 192 -6.83 -15.18 -9.80
N ASN A 193 -7.66 -14.26 -10.30
CA ASN A 193 -7.25 -12.93 -10.76
C ASN A 193 -8.29 -11.87 -10.31
N PRO A 194 -8.00 -10.99 -9.33
CA PRO A 194 -6.73 -10.86 -8.60
C PRO A 194 -6.40 -12.10 -7.73
N PRO A 195 -5.13 -12.29 -7.35
CA PRO A 195 -4.70 -13.45 -6.58
C PRO A 195 -5.39 -13.49 -5.20
N ILE A 196 -6.04 -14.61 -4.91
CA ILE A 196 -6.55 -14.99 -3.59
C ILE A 196 -5.55 -15.98 -3.01
N PHE A 197 -5.17 -15.85 -1.75
CA PHE A 197 -4.22 -16.77 -1.13
C PHE A 197 -4.95 -17.81 -0.28
N ALA A 198 -4.38 -19.00 -0.23
CA ALA A 198 -4.79 -20.10 0.64
C ALA A 198 -3.67 -20.43 1.64
N LEU A 199 -4.04 -21.12 2.72
CA LEU A 199 -3.07 -21.65 3.67
C LEU A 199 -2.27 -22.81 3.05
N LYS A 200 -0.95 -22.73 3.10
CA LYS A 200 -0.03 -23.79 2.69
C LYS A 200 -0.22 -25.01 3.58
N LYS A 201 -0.12 -26.20 2.98
CA LYS A 201 -0.11 -27.46 3.76
C LYS A 201 1.07 -27.46 4.75
N SER A 202 0.89 -28.12 5.89
CA SER A 202 1.91 -28.26 6.92
C SER A 202 2.39 -26.94 7.54
N THR A 203 1.50 -25.94 7.59
CA THR A 203 1.76 -24.64 8.24
C THR A 203 0.55 -24.22 9.07
N CYS A 204 0.75 -23.24 9.95
CA CYS A 204 -0.32 -22.64 10.73
C CYS A 204 -0.39 -21.13 10.49
N TYR A 205 -1.57 -20.57 10.68
CA TYR A 205 -1.82 -19.14 10.75
C TYR A 205 -2.55 -18.83 12.07
N ILE A 206 -1.81 -18.33 13.05
CA ILE A 206 -2.29 -18.17 14.43
C ILE A 206 -2.12 -16.70 14.83
N ASP A 207 -3.20 -16.07 15.30
CA ASP A 207 -3.20 -14.68 15.76
C ASP A 207 -2.56 -13.68 14.77
N GLY A 208 -2.89 -13.81 13.48
CA GLY A 208 -2.41 -12.90 12.44
C GLY A 208 -0.99 -13.19 11.93
N LYS A 209 -0.38 -14.33 12.30
CA LYS A 209 1.00 -14.68 11.94
C LYS A 209 1.12 -16.10 11.40
N CYS A 210 2.03 -16.28 10.45
CA CYS A 210 2.38 -17.60 9.94
C CYS A 210 3.43 -18.30 10.80
N TYR A 211 3.26 -19.61 10.97
CA TYR A 211 4.19 -20.51 11.67
C TYR A 211 4.40 -21.79 10.85
N LEU A 212 5.63 -22.31 10.89
CA LEU A 212 5.95 -23.62 10.33
C LEU A 212 5.50 -24.74 11.29
N ASN A 213 5.30 -25.95 10.78
CA ASN A 213 5.00 -27.11 11.60
C ASN A 213 6.02 -27.26 12.75
N ASP A 214 5.50 -27.53 13.95
CA ASP A 214 6.26 -27.68 15.21
C ASP A 214 6.97 -26.40 15.72
N GLU A 215 6.78 -25.24 15.07
CA GLU A 215 7.31 -23.97 15.56
C GLU A 215 6.63 -23.56 16.87
N GLN A 216 7.43 -23.14 17.85
CA GLN A 216 6.98 -22.80 19.20
C GLN A 216 6.49 -21.36 19.29
N SER A 217 5.51 -21.13 20.14
CA SER A 217 5.08 -19.78 20.50
C SER A 217 6.16 -19.05 21.29
N LEU A 218 6.40 -17.79 20.94
CA LEU A 218 7.29 -16.89 21.69
C LEU A 218 6.73 -16.50 23.06
N VAL A 219 5.43 -16.72 23.29
CA VAL A 219 4.74 -16.39 24.55
C VAL A 219 4.73 -17.58 25.51
N ASP A 220 4.52 -18.79 24.98
CA ASP A 220 4.49 -20.03 25.77
C ASP A 220 5.12 -21.17 24.95
N VAL A 221 6.31 -21.61 25.39
CA VAL A 221 7.11 -22.65 24.72
C VAL A 221 6.41 -24.01 24.67
N CYS A 222 5.35 -24.23 25.45
CA CYS A 222 4.54 -25.43 25.38
C CYS A 222 3.58 -25.46 24.19
N ASN A 223 3.32 -24.30 23.59
CA ASN A 223 2.46 -24.19 22.43
C ASN A 223 3.28 -24.31 21.15
N VAL A 224 2.86 -25.20 20.27
CA VAL A 224 3.44 -25.42 18.94
C VAL A 224 2.39 -25.29 17.84
N CYS A 225 2.84 -24.94 16.64
CA CYS A 225 2.02 -25.05 15.45
C CYS A 225 1.78 -26.53 15.13
N ASN A 226 0.50 -26.92 15.08
CA ASN A 226 0.07 -28.22 14.56
C ASN A 226 -0.84 -28.01 13.34
N PRO A 227 -0.44 -28.46 12.14
CA PRO A 227 -1.23 -28.33 10.92
C PRO A 227 -2.62 -29.00 10.95
N LEU A 228 -2.88 -29.89 11.91
CA LEU A 228 -4.22 -30.46 12.15
C LEU A 228 -5.17 -29.46 12.85
N SER A 229 -4.61 -28.45 13.52
CA SER A 229 -5.32 -27.31 14.09
C SER A 229 -4.65 -26.01 13.62
N PRO A 230 -4.70 -25.70 12.32
CA PRO A 230 -3.82 -24.69 11.70
C PRO A 230 -4.10 -23.26 12.18
N TYR A 231 -5.20 -23.03 12.87
CA TYR A 231 -5.62 -21.71 13.35
C TYR A 231 -5.53 -21.55 14.87
N ALA A 232 -5.02 -22.55 15.59
CA ALA A 232 -4.90 -22.52 17.04
C ALA A 232 -3.63 -23.22 17.51
N TRP A 233 -3.07 -22.74 18.62
CA TRP A 233 -1.95 -23.39 19.27
C TRP A 233 -2.31 -24.80 19.75
N SER A 234 -1.34 -25.72 19.66
CA SER A 234 -1.46 -27.08 20.18
C SER A 234 -0.38 -27.34 21.23
N ILE A 235 -0.72 -28.16 22.23
CA ILE A 235 0.25 -28.66 23.21
C ILE A 235 0.59 -30.11 22.81
N PRO A 236 1.83 -30.39 22.38
CA PRO A 236 2.25 -31.74 22.04
C PRO A 236 2.42 -32.58 23.31
N LEU A 237 2.11 -33.87 23.22
CA LEU A 237 2.10 -34.79 24.38
C LEU A 237 3.51 -35.14 24.90
N GLU A 238 4.55 -34.83 24.13
CA GLU A 238 5.91 -35.32 24.34
C GLU A 238 6.91 -34.26 24.86
N ILE A 239 6.48 -33.01 25.06
CA ILE A 239 7.38 -32.00 25.66
C ILE A 239 7.39 -32.17 27.18
N GLU A 240 8.54 -32.63 27.70
CA GLU A 240 8.81 -32.77 29.13
C GLU A 240 8.52 -31.45 29.86
N GLY A 241 7.59 -31.47 30.82
CA GLY A 241 7.17 -30.29 31.60
C GLY A 241 5.93 -29.56 31.07
N CYS A 242 5.50 -29.83 29.83
CA CYS A 242 4.27 -29.27 29.27
C CYS A 242 3.09 -30.22 29.53
N VAL A 243 2.44 -30.06 30.69
CA VAL A 243 1.30 -30.92 31.07
C VAL A 243 0.00 -30.33 30.51
N LYS A 244 -0.61 -31.03 29.56
CA LYS A 244 -2.00 -30.78 29.16
C LYS A 244 -2.90 -31.09 30.36
N MET A 245 -3.55 -30.09 30.95
CA MET A 245 -4.58 -30.33 31.97
C MET A 245 -5.82 -30.94 31.31
N GLU A 246 -5.77 -32.22 30.98
CA GLU A 246 -7.00 -32.96 30.67
C GLU A 246 -7.81 -33.10 31.96
N ASN A 247 -9.09 -32.76 31.88
CA ASN A 247 -10.06 -32.77 32.97
C ASN A 247 -9.96 -34.04 33.85
N LYS A 248 -9.20 -33.95 34.93
CA LYS A 248 -9.13 -34.94 36.02
C LYS A 248 -10.41 -34.99 36.87
N ILE A 249 -11.55 -34.56 36.34
CA ILE A 249 -12.80 -34.41 37.10
C ILE A 249 -13.69 -35.67 37.03
N LEU A 250 -13.52 -36.59 36.08
CA LEU A 250 -14.38 -37.79 36.02
C LEU A 250 -13.81 -39.06 36.69
N VAL A 251 -12.52 -39.12 37.03
CA VAL A 251 -11.96 -40.33 37.68
C VAL A 251 -12.19 -40.30 39.20
N GLY A 252 -12.33 -39.12 39.81
CA GLY A 252 -12.55 -38.99 41.26
C GLY A 252 -13.99 -39.21 41.75
N LEU A 253 -14.98 -39.25 40.85
CA LEU A 253 -16.40 -39.45 41.21
C LEU A 253 -16.82 -40.93 41.23
N LEU A 254 -16.08 -41.82 40.55
CA LEU A 254 -16.33 -43.26 40.59
C LEU A 254 -15.74 -43.92 41.85
N ASP A 255 -14.60 -43.43 42.36
CA ASP A 255 -13.98 -43.95 43.58
C ASP A 255 -14.75 -43.57 44.86
N GLN A 256 -15.59 -42.52 44.83
CA GLN A 256 -16.45 -42.16 45.96
C GLN A 256 -17.79 -42.91 45.99
N LEU A 257 -18.21 -43.54 44.89
CA LEU A 257 -19.46 -44.33 44.85
C LEU A 257 -19.28 -45.78 45.30
N LEU A 258 -18.05 -46.31 45.29
CA LEU A 258 -17.74 -47.67 45.77
C LEU A 258 -17.57 -47.78 47.29
N VAL A 259 -17.39 -46.67 48.00
CA VAL A 259 -17.21 -46.66 49.47
C VAL A 259 -18.55 -46.56 50.23
N VAL A 260 -19.67 -46.34 49.54
CA VAL A 260 -21.02 -46.21 50.17
C VAL A 260 -21.83 -47.52 50.08
N LEU A 261 -21.29 -48.59 49.49
CA LEU A 261 -21.98 -49.89 49.33
C LEU A 261 -21.28 -51.10 49.97
N SER A 262 -20.42 -50.88 50.97
CA SER A 262 -19.82 -51.95 51.80
C SER A 262 -20.09 -51.74 53.28
#